data_AF-A0AAT9HPD1-F1
#
_entry.id   AF-A0AAT9HPD1-F1
#
_cell.length_a   1.000
_cell.length_b   1.000
_cell.length_c   1.000
_cell.angle_alpha   90.00
_cell.angle_beta   90.00
_cell.angle_gamma   90.00
#
_symmetry.space_group_name_H-M   'P 1'
#
loop_
_entity.id
_entity.type
_entity.pdbx_description
1 polymer ?
#
loop_
_entity_poly.entity_id
_entity_poly.type
_entity_poly.pdbx_seq_one_letter_code
_entity_poly.pdbx_strand_id
1 'polypeptide(L)'
;MLVASSESTTYGDGPDQDPGGQWYRNLSIVGGPHQMAQPFTKWANEAADISTLPTMVTRAAELAWRAPAGPVYLNIPLEILLEDWDGREAEPSFRRAPHSSPEEADRVAGLIREARNPVIVTETAGREAGGFEALVGFAEAWNIPVVEPDSAVCGNFPRTHPLHAGSDIGPWMDDADLILLVNCRAPFYPPSRRPSKAKVVVIDQVPQRPHIAYQVLFAEVYLEDISPTPCASWPSGRRAWTRPR
;
A
#
# COMPACT_ATOMS: atom_id res chain seq x y z
N MET A 1 -4.99 11.82 0.09
CA MET A 1 -5.42 13.24 -0.10
C MET A 1 -6.93 13.26 -0.21
N LEU A 2 -7.62 14.09 0.58
CA LEU A 2 -9.06 14.33 0.41
C LEU A 2 -9.25 15.52 -0.53
N VAL A 3 -9.96 15.31 -1.64
CA VAL A 3 -10.42 16.36 -2.55
C VAL A 3 -11.91 16.55 -2.31
N ALA A 4 -12.33 17.78 -2.08
CA ALA A 4 -13.73 18.12 -1.92
C ALA A 4 -14.13 19.23 -2.88
N SER A 5 -15.39 19.21 -3.30
CA SER A 5 -16.03 20.29 -4.07
C SER A 5 -17.40 20.57 -3.49
N SER A 6 -17.98 21.71 -3.85
CA SER A 6 -19.28 22.17 -3.38
C SER A 6 -20.30 22.23 -4.52
N GLU A 7 -20.38 21.16 -5.31
CA GLU A 7 -21.24 21.14 -6.50
C GLU A 7 -22.68 20.87 -6.09
N SER A 8 -23.57 21.79 -6.49
CA SER A 8 -25.01 21.72 -6.19
C SER A 8 -25.66 20.48 -6.80
N THR A 9 -26.58 19.88 -6.03
CA THR A 9 -27.37 18.71 -6.45
C THR A 9 -28.83 19.06 -6.71
N THR A 10 -29.33 20.16 -6.17
CA THR A 10 -30.71 20.63 -6.39
C THR A 10 -30.82 21.57 -7.58
N TYR A 11 -29.68 22.13 -8.04
CA TYR A 11 -29.59 23.12 -9.11
C TYR A 11 -30.44 24.38 -8.88
N GLY A 12 -30.85 24.64 -7.63
CA GLY A 12 -31.71 25.77 -7.26
C GLY A 12 -33.20 25.52 -7.40
N ASP A 13 -33.63 24.28 -7.71
CA ASP A 13 -35.05 23.90 -7.72
C ASP A 13 -35.60 23.63 -6.29
N GLY A 14 -34.72 23.58 -5.29
CA GLY A 14 -35.10 23.42 -3.89
C GLY A 14 -35.71 24.71 -3.29
N PRO A 15 -36.62 24.59 -2.30
CA PRO A 15 -37.30 25.75 -1.71
C PRO A 15 -36.40 26.62 -0.83
N ASP A 16 -35.25 26.11 -0.40
CA ASP A 16 -34.48 26.69 0.70
C ASP A 16 -33.33 27.59 0.24
N GLN A 17 -32.39 27.05 -0.54
CA GLN A 17 -31.10 27.70 -0.83
C GLN A 17 -30.83 27.81 -2.34
N ASP A 18 -30.55 29.03 -2.81
CA ASP A 18 -30.14 29.31 -4.19
C ASP A 18 -28.61 29.09 -4.33
N PRO A 19 -28.15 28.08 -5.11
CA PRO A 19 -26.73 27.83 -5.32
C PRO A 19 -26.06 28.86 -6.25
N GLY A 20 -26.81 29.83 -6.79
CA GLY A 20 -26.33 30.81 -7.74
C GLY A 20 -25.81 30.16 -9.03
N GLY A 21 -24.90 30.82 -9.75
CA GLY A 21 -24.38 30.31 -11.03
C GLY A 21 -23.52 29.02 -10.97
N GLN A 22 -23.40 28.36 -9.81
CA GLN A 22 -22.68 27.09 -9.65
C GLN A 22 -23.29 25.98 -10.52
N TRP A 23 -24.63 25.91 -10.59
CA TRP A 23 -25.33 24.80 -11.24
C TRP A 23 -24.96 24.63 -12.73
N TYR A 24 -24.65 25.73 -13.44
CA TYR A 24 -24.26 25.69 -14.85
C TYR A 24 -23.05 24.78 -15.14
N ARG A 25 -22.12 24.65 -14.19
CA ARG A 25 -20.86 23.92 -14.39
C ARG A 25 -21.04 22.41 -14.40
N ASN A 26 -22.12 21.91 -13.79
CA ASN A 26 -22.34 20.47 -13.60
C ASN A 26 -23.38 19.86 -14.54
N LEU A 27 -24.07 20.66 -15.34
CA LEU A 27 -25.14 20.17 -16.23
C LEU A 27 -24.67 19.11 -17.22
N SER A 28 -23.39 19.14 -17.61
CA SER A 28 -22.78 18.18 -18.52
C SER A 28 -22.16 16.96 -17.82
N ILE A 29 -22.17 16.95 -16.48
CA ILE A 29 -21.54 15.92 -15.66
C ILE A 29 -22.59 14.86 -15.30
N VAL A 30 -22.82 13.94 -16.23
CA VAL A 30 -23.80 12.86 -16.05
C VAL A 30 -23.45 12.02 -14.82
N GLY A 31 -24.42 11.89 -13.90
CA GLY A 31 -24.22 11.15 -12.65
C GLY A 31 -23.53 11.94 -11.54
N GLY A 32 -23.23 13.22 -11.76
CA GLY A 32 -22.59 14.09 -10.78
C GLY A 32 -21.06 13.97 -10.74
N PRO A 33 -20.39 14.92 -10.09
CA PRO A 33 -18.93 15.02 -10.13
C PRO A 33 -18.24 13.87 -9.38
N HIS A 34 -18.92 13.25 -8.43
CA HIS A 34 -18.42 12.06 -7.74
C HIS A 34 -18.32 10.84 -8.68
N GLN A 35 -19.26 10.64 -9.61
CA GLN A 35 -19.14 9.57 -10.62
C GLN A 35 -18.00 9.86 -11.60
N MET A 36 -17.84 11.11 -12.02
CA MET A 36 -16.72 11.52 -12.86
C MET A 36 -15.36 11.31 -12.18
N ALA A 37 -15.27 11.53 -10.87
CA ALA A 37 -14.04 11.36 -10.09
C ALA A 37 -13.71 9.89 -9.76
N GLN A 38 -14.69 8.97 -9.86
CA GLN A 38 -14.56 7.57 -9.49
C GLN A 38 -13.36 6.83 -10.13
N PRO A 39 -13.07 6.94 -11.44
CA PRO A 39 -11.93 6.23 -12.05
C PRO A 39 -10.56 6.78 -11.62
N PHE A 40 -10.49 7.98 -11.05
CA PHE A 40 -9.24 8.64 -10.66
C PHE A 40 -8.96 8.58 -9.16
N THR A 41 -9.92 8.10 -8.37
CA THR A 41 -9.85 8.10 -6.91
C THR A 41 -10.10 6.73 -6.34
N LYS A 42 -9.53 6.46 -5.17
CA LYS A 42 -9.76 5.22 -4.42
C LYS A 42 -11.21 5.09 -3.98
N TRP A 43 -11.83 6.23 -3.72
CA TRP A 43 -13.22 6.35 -3.31
C TRP A 43 -13.73 7.71 -3.74
N ALA A 44 -14.91 7.75 -4.34
CA ALA A 44 -15.63 8.95 -4.67
C ALA A 44 -17.06 8.82 -4.14
N ASN A 45 -17.57 9.85 -3.49
CA ASN A 45 -18.97 9.88 -3.05
C ASN A 45 -19.47 11.31 -2.91
N GLU A 46 -20.74 11.42 -2.54
CA GLU A 46 -21.44 12.68 -2.27
C GLU A 46 -22.06 12.64 -0.87
N ALA A 47 -21.90 13.72 -0.12
CA ALA A 47 -22.60 13.88 1.14
C ALA A 47 -24.11 14.05 0.88
N ALA A 48 -24.93 13.28 1.58
CA ALA A 48 -26.38 13.28 1.37
C ALA A 48 -27.14 14.14 2.39
N ASP A 49 -26.52 14.45 3.54
CA ASP A 49 -27.19 15.12 4.67
C ASP A 49 -26.14 15.72 5.63
N ILE A 50 -26.44 16.89 6.21
CA ILE A 50 -25.55 17.60 7.15
C ILE A 50 -25.17 16.74 8.36
N SER A 51 -26.09 15.88 8.84
CA SER A 51 -25.80 15.02 9.97
C SER A 51 -24.68 14.03 9.66
N THR A 52 -24.66 13.46 8.45
CA THR A 52 -23.66 12.46 8.06
C THR A 52 -22.31 13.05 7.69
N LEU A 53 -22.28 14.34 7.32
CA LEU A 53 -21.11 15.01 6.76
C LEU A 53 -19.84 14.89 7.63
N PRO A 54 -19.86 15.15 8.96
CA PRO A 54 -18.67 15.00 9.80
C PRO A 54 -18.07 13.59 9.73
N THR A 55 -18.92 12.54 9.77
CA THR A 55 -18.46 11.15 9.68
C THR A 55 -17.93 10.82 8.28
N MET A 56 -18.55 11.37 7.22
CA MET A 56 -18.09 11.16 5.84
C MET A 56 -16.73 11.80 5.58
N VAL A 57 -16.48 13.01 6.09
CA VAL A 57 -15.18 13.68 6.00
C VAL A 57 -14.10 12.86 6.71
N THR A 58 -14.37 12.44 7.96
CA THR A 58 -13.45 11.59 8.74
C THR A 58 -13.15 10.29 8.01
N ARG A 59 -14.18 9.57 7.53
CA ARG A 59 -14.01 8.33 6.77
C ARG A 59 -13.24 8.55 5.48
N ALA A 60 -13.50 9.63 4.76
CA ALA A 60 -12.79 9.94 3.52
C ALA A 60 -11.29 10.17 3.81
N ALA A 61 -10.96 10.98 4.83
CA ALA A 61 -9.58 11.17 5.26
C ALA A 61 -8.90 9.84 5.65
N GLU A 62 -9.58 8.98 6.41
CA GLU A 62 -9.07 7.65 6.76
C GLU A 62 -8.81 6.77 5.51
N LEU A 63 -9.76 6.73 4.57
CA LEU A 63 -9.61 5.96 3.33
C LEU A 63 -8.44 6.45 2.49
N ALA A 64 -8.22 7.77 2.46
CA ALA A 64 -7.12 8.40 1.73
C ALA A 64 -5.74 8.02 2.28
N TRP A 65 -5.64 7.83 3.60
CA TRP A 65 -4.39 7.43 4.27
C TRP A 65 -4.18 5.92 4.34
N ARG A 66 -5.24 5.12 4.43
CA ARG A 66 -5.10 3.65 4.45
C ARG A 66 -4.50 3.15 3.15
N ALA A 67 -3.73 2.08 3.23
CA ALA A 67 -3.14 1.45 2.05
C ALA A 67 -4.20 0.82 1.12
N PRO A 68 -3.96 0.80 -0.20
CA PRO A 68 -3.02 1.69 -0.89
C PRO A 68 -3.45 3.14 -0.66
N ALA A 69 -2.51 3.99 -0.21
CA ALA A 69 -2.79 5.40 0.03
C ALA A 69 -3.07 6.09 -1.30
N GLY A 70 -4.08 6.97 -1.33
CA GLY A 70 -4.55 7.54 -2.59
C GLY A 70 -5.47 8.74 -2.41
N PRO A 71 -5.82 9.40 -3.52
CA PRO A 71 -6.84 10.44 -3.49
C PRO A 71 -8.22 9.81 -3.25
N VAL A 72 -9.02 10.49 -2.46
CA VAL A 72 -10.46 10.26 -2.35
C VAL A 72 -11.18 11.56 -2.70
N TYR A 73 -12.39 11.43 -3.23
CA TYR A 73 -13.23 12.55 -3.60
C TYR A 73 -14.54 12.54 -2.80
N LEU A 74 -14.92 13.69 -2.28
CA LEU A 74 -16.22 13.87 -1.63
C LEU A 74 -16.87 15.15 -2.17
N ASN A 75 -17.94 15.01 -2.95
CA ASN A 75 -18.80 16.17 -3.22
C ASN A 75 -19.56 16.50 -1.93
N ILE A 76 -19.52 17.76 -1.51
CA ILE A 76 -20.26 18.28 -0.37
C ILE A 76 -21.21 19.35 -0.91
N PRO A 77 -22.44 18.98 -1.30
CA PRO A 77 -23.38 19.89 -1.95
C PRO A 77 -23.51 21.22 -1.20
N LEU A 78 -23.60 22.31 -1.95
CA LEU A 78 -23.67 23.66 -1.37
C LEU A 78 -24.89 23.80 -0.46
N GLU A 79 -25.99 23.17 -0.82
CA GLU A 79 -27.23 23.10 -0.02
C GLU A 79 -26.94 22.54 1.38
N ILE A 80 -26.20 21.42 1.45
CA ILE A 80 -25.80 20.81 2.73
C ILE A 80 -24.82 21.70 3.50
N LEU A 81 -23.92 22.41 2.82
CA LEU A 81 -23.02 23.37 3.48
C LEU A 81 -23.75 24.57 4.10
N LEU A 82 -24.95 24.88 3.62
CA LEU A 82 -25.79 25.99 4.07
C LEU A 82 -26.86 25.57 5.08
N GLU A 83 -27.04 24.26 5.33
CA GLU A 83 -27.95 23.74 6.33
C GLU A 83 -27.49 24.07 7.77
N ASP A 84 -28.44 24.35 8.65
CA ASP A 84 -28.17 24.56 10.08
C ASP A 84 -27.68 23.26 10.73
N TRP A 85 -26.66 23.37 11.60
CA TRP A 85 -26.05 22.22 12.27
C TRP A 85 -26.03 22.38 13.79
N ASP A 86 -26.42 21.31 14.50
CA ASP A 86 -26.54 21.28 15.96
C ASP A 86 -25.23 20.92 16.70
N GLY A 87 -24.14 20.66 15.97
CA GLY A 87 -22.79 20.62 16.53
C GLY A 87 -22.30 19.25 17.00
N ARG A 88 -22.85 18.13 16.50
CA ARG A 88 -22.30 16.80 16.79
C ARG A 88 -20.87 16.65 16.26
N GLU A 89 -19.92 16.29 17.13
CA GLU A 89 -18.57 15.92 16.71
C GLU A 89 -18.56 14.50 16.14
N ALA A 90 -17.83 14.30 15.04
CA ALA A 90 -17.49 12.95 14.59
C ALA A 90 -16.29 12.45 15.39
N GLU A 91 -16.46 11.36 16.11
CA GLU A 91 -15.35 10.66 16.75
C GLU A 91 -14.47 9.98 15.68
N PRO A 92 -13.18 10.34 15.55
CA PRO A 92 -12.27 9.67 14.64
C PRO A 92 -12.04 8.22 15.09
N SER A 93 -12.29 7.26 14.21
CA SER A 93 -12.07 5.84 14.46
C SER A 93 -10.79 5.40 13.77
N PHE A 94 -9.63 5.73 14.34
CA PHE A 94 -8.35 5.20 13.88
C PHE A 94 -8.18 3.73 14.30
N ARG A 95 -8.94 2.83 13.68
CA ARG A 95 -8.67 1.39 13.81
C ARG A 95 -7.40 1.08 13.03
N ARG A 96 -6.43 0.51 13.74
CA ARG A 96 -5.17 0.02 13.15
C ARG A 96 -5.49 -0.96 12.03
N ALA A 97 -4.71 -0.91 10.95
CA ALA A 97 -4.83 -1.89 9.88
C ALA A 97 -4.65 -3.32 10.43
N PRO A 98 -5.23 -4.34 9.78
CA PRO A 98 -4.88 -5.72 10.08
C PRO A 98 -3.36 -5.88 9.94
N HIS A 99 -2.76 -6.62 10.87
CA HIS A 99 -1.36 -7.02 10.83
C HIS A 99 -1.34 -8.54 10.81
N SER A 100 -0.35 -9.14 10.14
CA SER A 100 -0.16 -10.58 10.26
C SER A 100 0.05 -11.00 11.72
N SER A 101 -0.51 -12.16 12.06
CA SER A 101 -0.39 -12.72 13.39
C SER A 101 1.07 -13.07 13.71
N PRO A 102 1.48 -13.09 15.00
CA PRO A 102 2.81 -13.55 15.38
C PRO A 102 3.14 -14.95 14.84
N GLU A 103 2.16 -15.84 14.78
CA GLU A 103 2.32 -17.21 14.26
C GLU A 103 2.67 -17.22 12.76
N GLU A 104 2.08 -16.33 11.96
CA GLU A 104 2.42 -16.18 10.54
C GLU A 104 3.82 -15.63 10.35
N ALA A 105 4.22 -14.64 11.17
CA ALA A 105 5.57 -14.10 11.16
C ALA A 105 6.61 -15.17 11.57
N ASP A 106 6.33 -15.97 12.61
CA ASP A 106 7.18 -17.06 13.05
C ASP A 106 7.35 -18.15 11.99
N ARG A 107 6.27 -18.44 11.23
CA ARG A 107 6.31 -19.37 10.10
C ARG A 107 7.24 -18.87 9.00
N VAL A 108 7.16 -17.59 8.63
CA VAL A 108 8.06 -16.98 7.64
C VAL A 108 9.51 -16.98 8.15
N ALA A 109 9.74 -16.65 9.42
CA ALA A 109 11.06 -16.73 10.03
C ALA A 109 11.62 -18.17 10.02
N GLY A 110 10.76 -19.18 10.15
CA GLY A 110 11.12 -20.59 9.96
C GLY A 110 11.60 -20.89 8.54
N LEU A 111 10.86 -20.42 7.51
CA LEU A 111 11.26 -20.56 6.11
C LEU A 111 12.62 -19.90 5.84
N ILE A 112 12.84 -18.70 6.37
CA ILE A 112 14.11 -17.98 6.23
C ILE A 112 15.25 -18.76 6.91
N ARG A 113 15.02 -19.34 8.10
CA ARG A 113 16.01 -20.16 8.80
C ARG A 113 16.39 -21.42 8.03
N GLU A 114 15.49 -22.01 7.27
CA GLU A 114 15.74 -23.25 6.52
C GLU A 114 16.35 -23.01 5.15
N ALA A 115 16.14 -21.82 4.57
CA ALA A 115 16.67 -21.44 3.28
C ALA A 115 18.21 -21.46 3.25
N ARG A 116 18.76 -22.02 2.18
CA ARG A 116 20.19 -22.10 1.91
C ARG A 116 20.64 -21.02 0.93
N ASN A 117 19.76 -20.60 0.03
CA ASN A 117 20.04 -19.55 -0.96
C ASN A 117 18.84 -18.58 -1.06
N PRO A 118 18.49 -17.87 0.03
CA PRO A 118 17.44 -16.87 0.00
C PRO A 118 17.86 -15.61 -0.76
N VAL A 119 16.90 -14.91 -1.35
CA VAL A 119 17.10 -13.58 -1.94
C VAL A 119 15.91 -12.67 -1.63
N ILE A 120 16.18 -11.39 -1.36
CA ILE A 120 15.16 -10.35 -1.23
C ILE A 120 15.04 -9.58 -2.55
N VAL A 121 13.82 -9.26 -2.96
CA VAL A 121 13.53 -8.38 -4.08
C VAL A 121 12.65 -7.24 -3.60
N THR A 122 13.04 -6.00 -3.87
CA THR A 122 12.34 -4.80 -3.41
C THR A 122 12.27 -3.72 -4.47
N GLU A 123 11.13 -3.03 -4.55
CA GLU A 123 10.96 -1.90 -5.47
C GLU A 123 10.63 -0.58 -4.75
N THR A 124 9.97 -0.67 -3.59
CA THR A 124 9.38 0.50 -2.92
C THR A 124 9.52 0.55 -1.40
N ALA A 125 10.29 -0.36 -0.79
CA ALA A 125 10.53 -0.37 0.66
C ALA A 125 11.06 0.98 1.19
N GLY A 126 11.92 1.67 0.43
CA GLY A 126 12.50 2.96 0.83
C GLY A 126 11.53 4.15 0.79
N ARG A 127 10.30 3.98 0.29
CA ARG A 127 9.27 5.04 0.33
C ARG A 127 8.69 5.24 1.73
N GLU A 128 8.73 4.19 2.54
CA GLU A 128 8.19 4.21 3.89
C GLU A 128 9.21 4.82 4.85
N ALA A 129 8.73 5.60 5.82
CA ALA A 129 9.60 6.19 6.83
C ALA A 129 10.29 5.08 7.64
N GLY A 130 11.62 5.03 7.60
CA GLY A 130 12.41 3.99 8.25
C GLY A 130 12.50 2.66 7.49
N GLY A 131 11.82 2.52 6.33
CA GLY A 131 11.79 1.29 5.55
C GLY A 131 13.14 0.94 4.93
N PHE A 132 13.93 1.95 4.56
CA PHE A 132 15.29 1.78 4.06
C PHE A 132 16.21 1.16 5.13
N GLU A 133 16.24 1.73 6.33
CA GLU A 133 17.05 1.27 7.45
C GLU A 133 16.57 -0.10 7.97
N ALA A 134 15.25 -0.30 8.02
CA ALA A 134 14.66 -1.59 8.40
C ALA A 134 15.06 -2.70 7.43
N LEU A 135 15.05 -2.43 6.11
CA LEU A 135 15.47 -3.40 5.12
C LEU A 135 16.98 -3.71 5.24
N VAL A 136 17.81 -2.71 5.47
CA VAL A 136 19.26 -2.90 5.74
C VAL A 136 19.45 -3.81 6.95
N GLY A 137 18.86 -3.47 8.09
CA GLY A 137 18.98 -4.27 9.31
C GLY A 137 18.45 -5.69 9.15
N PHE A 138 17.35 -5.87 8.42
CA PHE A 138 16.80 -7.19 8.12
C PHE A 138 17.73 -8.03 7.23
N ALA A 139 18.24 -7.44 6.14
CA ALA A 139 19.17 -8.12 5.24
C ALA A 139 20.47 -8.49 5.95
N GLU A 140 21.02 -7.61 6.79
CA GLU A 140 22.23 -7.87 7.59
C GLU A 140 22.01 -8.96 8.63
N ALA A 141 20.90 -8.90 9.38
CA ALA A 141 20.59 -9.86 10.45
C ALA A 141 20.48 -11.29 9.93
N TRP A 142 19.92 -11.46 8.73
CA TRP A 142 19.73 -12.75 8.08
C TRP A 142 20.81 -13.08 7.03
N ASN A 143 21.72 -12.13 6.76
CA ASN A 143 22.72 -12.20 5.70
C ASN A 143 22.13 -12.59 4.33
N ILE A 144 21.03 -11.93 3.93
CA ILE A 144 20.31 -12.21 2.69
C ILE A 144 20.66 -11.15 1.62
N PRO A 145 21.07 -11.55 0.42
CA PRO A 145 21.29 -10.63 -0.69
C PRO A 145 19.98 -9.93 -1.13
N VAL A 146 20.10 -8.65 -1.52
CA VAL A 146 18.98 -7.79 -1.92
C VAL A 146 19.14 -7.39 -3.38
N VAL A 147 18.16 -7.75 -4.20
CA VAL A 147 18.01 -7.27 -5.58
C VAL A 147 17.07 -6.06 -5.58
N GLU A 148 17.51 -4.96 -6.17
CA GLU A 148 16.71 -3.75 -6.43
C GLU A 148 16.44 -3.68 -7.94
N PRO A 149 15.31 -4.22 -8.44
CA PRO A 149 15.07 -4.28 -9.88
C PRO A 149 15.07 -2.91 -10.55
N ASP A 150 15.33 -2.87 -11.86
CA ASP A 150 15.31 -1.61 -12.63
C ASP A 150 13.94 -0.89 -12.58
N SER A 151 12.87 -1.61 -12.23
CA SER A 151 11.52 -1.08 -12.00
C SER A 151 11.34 -0.40 -10.64
N ALA A 152 12.34 -0.42 -9.75
CA ALA A 152 12.34 0.30 -8.50
C ALA A 152 12.23 1.82 -8.75
N VAL A 153 11.33 2.47 -8.01
CA VAL A 153 11.00 3.90 -8.21
C VAL A 153 11.61 4.80 -7.13
N CYS A 154 12.39 4.24 -6.21
CA CYS A 154 13.11 4.92 -5.16
C CYS A 154 14.36 4.11 -4.78
N GLY A 155 15.27 4.70 -4.01
CA GLY A 155 16.36 3.94 -3.38
C GLY A 155 15.81 3.09 -2.25
N ASN A 156 16.02 1.78 -2.30
CA ASN A 156 15.56 0.83 -1.29
C ASN A 156 16.72 0.26 -0.47
N PHE A 157 17.91 0.19 -1.06
CA PHE A 157 19.08 -0.40 -0.42
C PHE A 157 20.37 0.32 -0.85
N PRO A 158 21.42 0.43 0.01
CA PRO A 158 22.65 1.08 -0.40
C PRO A 158 23.36 0.27 -1.50
N ARG A 159 23.55 0.86 -2.68
CA ARG A 159 24.14 0.19 -3.85
C ARG A 159 25.62 -0.20 -3.68
N THR A 160 26.29 0.37 -2.69
CA THR A 160 27.66 0.05 -2.30
C THR A 160 27.74 -1.05 -1.23
N HIS A 161 26.59 -1.48 -0.69
CA HIS A 161 26.53 -2.49 0.36
C HIS A 161 26.89 -3.88 -0.19
N PRO A 162 27.66 -4.72 0.54
CA PRO A 162 28.07 -6.04 0.06
C PRO A 162 26.91 -7.01 -0.23
N LEU A 163 25.76 -6.82 0.42
CA LEU A 163 24.54 -7.60 0.15
C LEU A 163 23.72 -7.07 -1.04
N HIS A 164 24.09 -5.94 -1.66
CA HIS A 164 23.41 -5.47 -2.86
C HIS A 164 23.76 -6.37 -4.05
N ALA A 165 22.77 -7.10 -4.56
CA ALA A 165 22.93 -8.13 -5.59
C ALA A 165 22.60 -7.65 -7.02
N GLY A 166 22.56 -6.33 -7.24
CA GLY A 166 22.26 -5.73 -8.53
C GLY A 166 20.76 -5.59 -8.79
N SER A 167 20.40 -5.39 -10.05
CA SER A 167 19.01 -5.13 -10.47
C SER A 167 18.36 -6.25 -11.28
N ASP A 168 19.08 -7.32 -11.58
CA ASP A 168 18.51 -8.47 -12.29
C ASP A 168 18.26 -9.64 -11.32
N ILE A 169 17.00 -10.06 -11.20
CA ILE A 169 16.62 -11.26 -10.44
C ILE A 169 16.85 -12.55 -11.24
N GLY A 170 17.05 -12.44 -12.56
CA GLY A 170 17.26 -13.56 -13.49
C GLY A 170 18.23 -14.64 -13.00
N PRO A 171 19.43 -14.28 -12.48
CA PRO A 171 20.39 -15.25 -11.94
C PRO A 171 19.89 -16.06 -10.74
N TRP A 172 18.88 -15.58 -10.02
CA TRP A 172 18.33 -16.21 -8.83
C TRP A 172 17.11 -17.08 -9.12
N MET A 173 16.47 -16.91 -10.28
CA MET A 173 15.19 -17.56 -10.61
C MET A 173 15.23 -19.09 -10.54
N ASP A 174 16.39 -19.68 -10.84
CA ASP A 174 16.57 -21.14 -10.88
C ASP A 174 17.39 -21.70 -9.71
N ASP A 175 18.10 -20.83 -8.99
CA ASP A 175 19.06 -21.19 -7.96
C ASP A 175 18.58 -20.85 -6.54
N ALA A 176 17.68 -19.87 -6.39
CA ALA A 176 17.11 -19.53 -5.09
C ALA A 176 16.16 -20.64 -4.61
N ASP A 177 16.18 -20.92 -3.31
CA ASP A 177 15.21 -21.78 -2.64
C ASP A 177 14.15 -20.99 -1.87
N LEU A 178 14.39 -19.69 -1.65
CA LEU A 178 13.44 -18.74 -1.07
C LEU A 178 13.59 -17.37 -1.72
N ILE A 179 12.47 -16.78 -2.17
CA ILE A 179 12.41 -15.41 -2.68
C ILE A 179 11.47 -14.62 -1.78
N LEU A 180 11.99 -13.55 -1.17
CA LEU A 180 11.24 -12.61 -0.35
C LEU A 180 10.92 -11.36 -1.18
N LEU A 181 9.66 -11.19 -1.56
CA LEU A 181 9.18 -10.02 -2.29
C LEU A 181 8.72 -8.96 -1.28
N VAL A 182 9.61 -8.01 -0.95
CA VAL A 182 9.35 -6.96 0.03
C VAL A 182 8.96 -5.67 -0.70
N ASN A 183 7.71 -5.24 -0.58
CA ASN A 183 7.20 -4.05 -1.28
C ASN A 183 7.56 -4.05 -2.79
N CYS A 184 7.41 -5.22 -3.42
CA CYS A 184 7.69 -5.49 -4.83
C CYS A 184 6.37 -5.82 -5.56
N ARG A 185 6.16 -5.25 -6.75
CA ARG A 185 4.92 -5.43 -7.53
C ARG A 185 4.98 -6.61 -8.48
N ALA A 186 6.06 -6.72 -9.25
CA ALA A 186 6.21 -7.72 -10.29
C ALA A 186 7.70 -8.02 -10.51
N PRO A 187 8.25 -9.04 -9.84
CA PRO A 187 9.67 -9.38 -9.97
C PRO A 187 9.97 -10.16 -11.25
N PHE A 188 8.97 -10.78 -11.90
CA PHE A 188 9.20 -11.77 -12.95
C PHE A 188 8.76 -11.29 -14.33
N TYR A 189 9.69 -11.35 -15.29
CA TYR A 189 9.40 -11.08 -16.70
C TYR A 189 9.99 -12.18 -17.62
N PRO A 190 9.22 -12.66 -18.62
CA PRO A 190 7.79 -12.42 -18.81
C PRO A 190 6.98 -12.95 -17.60
N PRO A 191 5.72 -12.53 -17.40
CA PRO A 191 4.95 -12.93 -16.22
C PRO A 191 4.77 -14.44 -16.02
N SER A 192 4.87 -15.22 -17.10
CA SER A 192 4.83 -16.68 -17.06
C SER A 192 6.12 -17.32 -16.52
N ARG A 193 7.21 -16.57 -16.35
CA ARG A 193 8.50 -17.06 -15.87
C ARG A 193 8.47 -17.26 -14.37
N ARG A 194 7.90 -18.38 -13.94
CA ARG A 194 7.85 -18.79 -12.53
C ARG A 194 9.23 -19.25 -12.04
N PRO A 195 9.63 -18.92 -10.80
CA PRO A 195 10.79 -19.54 -10.16
C PRO A 195 10.65 -21.07 -10.11
N SER A 196 11.69 -21.81 -10.48
CA SER A 196 11.57 -23.26 -10.66
C SER A 196 11.57 -24.06 -9.35
N LYS A 197 12.24 -23.56 -8.32
CA LYS A 197 12.40 -24.24 -7.01
C LYS A 197 11.99 -23.39 -5.81
N ALA A 198 12.10 -22.07 -5.93
CA ALA A 198 11.96 -21.17 -4.79
C ALA A 198 10.53 -21.19 -4.24
N LYS A 199 10.43 -21.18 -2.92
CA LYS A 199 9.22 -20.67 -2.25
C LYS A 199 9.22 -19.15 -2.35
N VAL A 200 8.08 -18.56 -2.66
CA VAL A 200 7.90 -17.11 -2.76
C VAL A 200 7.05 -16.63 -1.59
N VAL A 201 7.58 -15.67 -0.84
CA VAL A 201 6.89 -14.98 0.25
C VAL A 201 6.74 -13.52 -0.13
N VAL A 202 5.52 -13.00 -0.05
CA VAL A 202 5.23 -11.57 -0.27
C VAL A 202 5.08 -10.89 1.07
N ILE A 203 5.82 -9.80 1.27
CA ILE A 203 5.74 -8.94 2.45
C ILE A 203 5.39 -7.55 1.95
N ASP A 204 4.19 -7.10 2.25
CA ASP A 204 3.70 -5.77 1.84
C ASP A 204 2.56 -5.33 2.76
N GLN A 205 2.26 -4.04 2.79
CA GLN A 205 1.11 -3.52 3.52
C GLN A 205 -0.24 -4.00 2.95
N VAL A 206 -0.31 -4.30 1.65
CA VAL A 206 -1.49 -4.86 0.95
C VAL A 206 -1.01 -5.98 0.02
N PRO A 207 -0.59 -7.14 0.54
CA PRO A 207 0.19 -8.12 -0.19
C PRO A 207 -0.60 -8.81 -1.31
N GLN A 208 -1.94 -8.84 -1.21
CA GLN A 208 -2.84 -9.33 -2.27
C GLN A 208 -3.13 -8.29 -3.38
N ARG A 209 -2.75 -7.03 -3.19
CA ARG A 209 -3.02 -5.83 -4.04
C ARG A 209 -4.21 -6.00 -5.02
N PRO A 210 -5.46 -6.10 -4.54
CA PRO A 210 -6.63 -6.35 -5.39
C PRO A 210 -6.92 -5.23 -6.41
N HIS A 211 -6.23 -4.10 -6.30
CA HIS A 211 -6.30 -2.95 -7.20
C HIS A 211 -5.35 -3.07 -8.41
N ILE A 212 -4.47 -4.07 -8.47
CA ILE A 212 -3.59 -4.31 -9.62
C ILE A 212 -4.23 -5.35 -10.55
N ALA A 213 -4.34 -5.00 -11.84
CA ALA A 213 -5.02 -5.83 -12.84
C ALA A 213 -4.36 -7.19 -13.09
N TYR A 214 -3.05 -7.30 -12.87
CA TYR A 214 -2.30 -8.54 -13.03
C TYR A 214 -1.21 -8.63 -11.96
N GLN A 215 -1.33 -9.63 -11.07
CA GLN A 215 -0.38 -9.82 -9.98
C GLN A 215 -0.23 -11.30 -9.60
N VAL A 216 0.18 -12.14 -10.56
CA VAL A 216 0.50 -13.54 -10.28
C VAL A 216 1.94 -13.64 -9.80
N LEU A 217 2.13 -13.65 -8.47
CA LEU A 217 3.46 -13.72 -7.84
C LEU A 217 3.92 -15.13 -7.52
N PHE A 218 3.06 -16.14 -7.72
CA PHE A 218 3.33 -17.53 -7.33
C PHE A 218 3.68 -17.69 -5.85
N ALA A 219 3.20 -16.78 -4.99
CA ALA A 219 3.52 -16.77 -3.58
C ALA A 219 2.75 -17.83 -2.81
N GLU A 220 3.44 -18.57 -1.95
CA GLU A 220 2.82 -19.51 -1.01
C GLU A 220 2.38 -18.83 0.28
N VAL A 221 3.00 -17.70 0.63
CA VAL A 221 2.70 -16.93 1.85
C VAL A 221 2.65 -15.45 1.53
N TYR A 222 1.62 -14.79 2.05
CA TYR A 222 1.45 -13.35 2.02
C TYR A 222 1.46 -12.86 3.47
N LEU A 223 2.36 -11.95 3.78
CA LEU A 223 2.52 -11.33 5.09
C LEU A 223 2.14 -9.85 4.97
N GLU A 224 1.10 -9.45 5.70
CA GLU A 224 0.71 -8.05 5.87
C GLU A 224 1.60 -7.40 6.92
N ASP A 225 2.04 -6.17 6.64
CA ASP A 225 2.87 -5.31 7.51
C ASP A 225 2.95 -5.80 8.97
N ILE A 226 4.14 -6.21 9.37
CA ILE A 226 4.50 -6.42 10.76
C ILE A 226 4.87 -5.05 11.31
N SER A 227 3.89 -4.35 11.92
CA SER A 227 4.11 -3.03 12.52
C SER A 227 5.43 -3.00 13.30
N PRO A 228 6.15 -1.86 13.36
CA PRO A 228 7.46 -1.77 14.01
C PRO A 228 7.31 -1.99 15.52
N THR A 229 7.30 -3.25 15.91
CA THR A 229 7.88 -3.63 17.20
C THR A 229 9.38 -3.57 16.94
N PRO A 230 10.16 -2.82 17.72
CA PRO A 230 11.60 -2.71 17.52
C PRO A 230 12.19 -4.11 17.31
N CYS A 231 13.00 -4.27 16.27
CA CYS A 231 13.66 -5.52 15.84
C CYS A 231 14.51 -6.21 16.95
N ALA A 232 14.50 -5.68 18.18
CA ALA A 232 15.23 -6.13 19.35
C ALA A 232 14.83 -7.53 19.88
N SER A 233 13.76 -8.16 19.37
CA SER A 233 13.31 -9.49 19.84
C SER A 233 13.68 -10.66 18.92
N TRP A 234 14.39 -10.43 17.80
CA TRP A 234 14.72 -11.50 16.86
C TRP A 234 16.03 -12.19 17.28
N PRO A 235 16.04 -13.52 17.55
CA PRO A 235 17.25 -14.22 17.98
C PRO A 235 18.26 -14.32 16.82
N SER A 236 19.35 -13.55 16.91
CA SER A 236 20.46 -13.57 15.98
C SER A 236 21.26 -14.86 16.13
N GLY A 237 21.25 -15.69 15.09
CA GLY A 237 21.89 -17.01 15.15
C GLY A 237 22.27 -17.55 13.77
N ARG A 238 23.34 -17.00 13.17
CA ARG A 238 24.17 -17.77 12.23
C ARG A 238 25.55 -17.15 11.98
N ARG A 239 26.54 -18.04 11.85
CA ARG A 239 27.96 -17.73 11.55
C ARG A 239 28.10 -17.42 10.07
N ALA A 240 28.93 -16.42 9.76
CA ALA A 240 29.24 -15.93 8.43
C ALA A 240 29.61 -17.05 7.43
N TRP A 241 29.00 -17.01 6.25
CA TRP A 241 29.36 -17.86 5.11
C TRP A 241 30.43 -17.14 4.28
N THR A 242 31.64 -17.71 4.19
CA THR A 242 32.70 -17.25 3.29
C THR A 242 32.64 -18.04 1.98
N ARG A 243 32.50 -17.35 0.84
CA ARG A 243 32.61 -17.96 -0.49
C ARG A 243 34.00 -18.57 -0.71
N PRO A 244 34.13 -19.77 -1.31
CA PRO A 244 35.38 -20.20 -1.93
C PRO A 244 35.63 -19.38 -3.21
N ARG A 245 36.91 -19.10 -3.48
CA ARG A 245 37.41 -18.34 -4.64
C ARG A 245 37.06 -18.97 -5.98
#